data_AF-A0A9D0Z7I3-F1
#
_entry.id   AF-A0A9D0Z7I3-F1
#
_cell.length_a   1.000
_cell.length_b   1.000
_cell.length_c   1.000
_cell.angle_alpha   90.00
_cell.angle_beta   90.00
_cell.angle_gamma   90.00
#
_symmetry.space_group_name_H-M   'P 1'
#
loop_
_entity.id
_entity.type
_entity.pdbx_description
1 polymer ?
#
loop_
_entity_poly.entity_id
_entity_poly.type
_entity_poly.pdbx_seq_one_letter_code
_entity_poly.pdbx_strand_id
1 'polypeptide(L)' 'MISYATFWETMEKRGAATYTLQYKGGISSSTIRRLNANESVSTNTLDALCQILDCTLDDIVTYQPDDEGAVSK' A
#
# COMPACT_ATOMS: atom_id res chain seq x y z
N MET A 1 -4.95 12.67 -6.06
CA MET A 1 -3.77 11.80 -5.86
C MET A 1 -4.10 10.39 -5.34
N ILE A 2 -3.31 9.36 -5.69
CA ILE A 2 -3.35 8.03 -5.05
C ILE A 2 -2.49 8.06 -3.77
N SER A 3 -3.04 7.57 -2.66
CA SER A 3 -2.38 7.46 -1.36
C SER A 3 -2.22 6.00 -0.95
N TYR A 4 -1.09 5.65 -0.34
CA TYR A 4 -0.84 4.36 0.30
C TYR A 4 -0.83 4.48 1.83
N ALA A 5 -1.51 5.48 2.41
CA ALA A 5 -1.61 5.60 3.87
C ALA A 5 -2.26 4.34 4.50
N THR A 6 -3.35 3.84 3.90
CA THR A 6 -4.07 2.65 4.36
C THR A 6 -3.21 1.39 4.31
N PHE A 7 -2.28 1.30 3.36
CA PHE A 7 -1.32 0.19 3.28
C PHE A 7 -0.49 0.03 4.57
N TRP A 8 0.02 1.13 5.13
CA TRP A 8 0.83 1.07 6.35
C TRP A 8 0.00 0.66 7.56
N GLU A 9 -1.24 1.14 7.66
CA GLU A 9 -2.19 0.68 8.68
C GLU A 9 -2.49 -0.81 8.53
N THR A 10 -2.68 -1.30 7.31
CA THR A 10 -2.94 -2.71 7.02
C THR A 10 -1.74 -3.57 7.39
N MET A 11 -0.51 -3.11 7.12
CA MET A 11 0.68 -3.81 7.59
C MET A 11 0.73 -3.91 9.11
N GLU A 12 0.43 -2.83 9.83
CA GLU A 12 0.39 -2.84 11.30
C GLU A 12 -0.68 -3.82 11.81
N LYS A 13 -1.91 -3.74 11.29
CA LYS A 13 -3.04 -4.63 11.63
C LYS A 13 -2.71 -6.10 11.38
N ARG A 14 -1.89 -6.40 10.37
CA ARG A 14 -1.47 -7.76 9.99
C ARG A 14 -0.14 -8.19 10.62
N GLY A 15 0.49 -7.35 11.44
CA GLY A 15 1.80 -7.63 12.04
C GLY A 15 2.93 -7.80 11.02
N ALA A 16 2.80 -7.16 9.85
CA ALA A 16 3.78 -7.20 8.77
C ALA A 16 4.80 -6.06 8.93
N ALA A 17 6.07 -6.38 8.69
CA ALA A 17 7.14 -5.40 8.62
C ALA A 17 7.62 -5.25 7.18
N THR A 18 8.40 -4.20 6.90
CA THR A 18 9.05 -4.01 5.59
C THR A 18 9.93 -5.19 5.18
N TYR A 19 10.48 -5.92 6.16
CA TYR A 19 11.17 -7.18 5.95
C TYR A 19 10.24 -8.26 5.36
N THR A 20 9.00 -8.37 5.84
CA THR A 20 7.99 -9.30 5.32
C THR A 20 7.77 -9.10 3.82
N LEU A 21 7.71 -7.85 3.35
CA LEU A 21 7.52 -7.52 1.94
C LEU A 21 8.71 -7.98 1.07
N GLN A 22 9.93 -7.74 1.54
CA GLN A 22 11.14 -8.13 0.80
C GLN A 22 11.30 -9.65 0.73
N TYR A 23 11.12 -10.33 1.86
CA TYR A 23 11.47 -11.76 1.98
C TYR A 23 10.32 -12.71 1.61
N LYS A 24 9.06 -12.36 1.94
CA LYS A 24 7.90 -13.17 1.54
C LYS A 24 7.31 -12.77 0.21
N GLY A 25 7.43 -11.48 -0.13
CA GLY A 25 6.78 -10.88 -1.28
C GLY A 25 7.65 -10.61 -2.50
N GLY A 26 8.97 -10.73 -2.36
CA GLY A 26 9.90 -10.30 -3.42
C GLY A 26 9.81 -8.80 -3.73
N ILE A 27 9.24 -7.99 -2.83
CA ILE A 27 9.05 -6.56 -3.05
C ILE A 27 10.39 -5.86 -2.85
N SER A 28 10.89 -5.23 -3.91
CA SER A 28 12.17 -4.53 -3.87
C SER A 28 12.15 -3.29 -2.97
N SER A 29 13.32 -2.91 -2.45
CA SER A 29 13.48 -1.70 -1.64
C SER A 29 13.12 -0.43 -2.40
N SER A 30 13.28 -0.41 -3.73
CA SER A 30 12.84 0.72 -4.56
C SER A 30 11.31 0.82 -4.60
N THR A 31 10.59 -0.30 -4.73
CA THR A 31 9.13 -0.32 -4.63
C THR A 31 8.65 0.19 -3.27
N ILE A 32 9.27 -0.26 -2.18
CA ILE A 32 8.95 0.23 -0.83
C ILE A 32 9.17 1.74 -0.71
N ARG A 33 10.24 2.27 -1.29
CA ARG A 33 10.50 3.72 -1.32
C ARG A 33 9.40 4.46 -2.09
N ARG A 34 8.95 3.93 -3.23
CA ARG A 34 7.85 4.52 -4.03
C ARG A 34 6.55 4.56 -3.24
N LEU A 35 6.21 3.48 -2.53
CA LEU A 35 5.04 3.43 -1.65
C LEU A 35 5.11 4.51 -0.55
N ASN A 36 6.28 4.70 0.07
CA ASN A 36 6.49 5.76 1.07
C ASN A 36 6.34 7.17 0.49
N ALA A 37 6.70 7.36 -0.77
CA ALA A 37 6.63 8.64 -1.46
C ALA A 37 5.28 8.89 -2.16
N ASN A 38 4.29 8.00 -2.01
CA ASN A 38 3.03 8.01 -2.77
C ASN A 38 3.23 8.05 -4.30
N GLU A 39 4.32 7.46 -4.78
CA GLU A 39 4.60 7.33 -6.20
C GLU A 39 3.83 6.15 -6.82
N SER A 40 3.60 6.20 -8.12
CA SER A 40 2.93 5.10 -8.83
C SER A 40 3.69 3.78 -8.64
N VAL A 41 2.97 2.67 -8.52
CA VAL A 41 3.53 1.31 -8.63
C VAL A 41 2.73 0.54 -9.68
N SER A 42 3.24 -0.62 -10.12
CA SER A 42 2.48 -1.44 -11.07
C SER A 42 1.32 -2.15 -10.37
N THR A 43 0.26 -2.46 -11.12
CA THR A 43 -0.85 -3.28 -10.60
C THR A 43 -0.41 -4.66 -10.13
N ASN A 44 0.62 -5.25 -10.76
CA ASN A 44 1.24 -6.50 -10.30
C ASN A 44 1.87 -6.37 -8.91
N THR A 45 2.39 -5.19 -8.57
CA THR A 45 2.88 -4.92 -7.21
C THR A 45 1.71 -4.94 -6.22
N LEU A 46 0.60 -4.29 -6.57
CA LEU A 46 -0.60 -4.26 -5.73
C LEU A 46 -1.17 -5.66 -5.50
N ASP A 47 -1.24 -6.50 -6.53
CA ASP A 47 -1.63 -7.91 -6.43
C ASP A 47 -0.73 -8.69 -5.44
N ALA A 48 0.60 -8.56 -5.59
CA ALA A 48 1.54 -9.20 -4.68
C ALA A 48 1.35 -8.72 -3.22
N LEU A 49 1.15 -7.42 -3.00
CA LEU A 49 0.89 -6.86 -1.66
C LEU A 49 -0.38 -7.46 -1.04
N CYS A 50 -1.48 -7.55 -1.81
CA CYS A 50 -2.72 -8.18 -1.37
C CYS A 50 -2.52 -9.66 -1.00
N GLN A 51 -1.76 -10.40 -1.79
CA GLN A 51 -1.46 -11.81 -1.51
C GLN A 51 -0.63 -12.00 -0.23
N ILE A 52 0.35 -11.13 0.02
CA ILE A 52 1.22 -11.22 1.20
C ILE A 52 0.46 -10.85 2.48
N LEU A 53 -0.40 -9.83 2.39
CA LEU A 53 -1.12 -9.28 3.54
C LEU A 53 -2.51 -9.89 3.75
N ASP A 54 -2.95 -10.75 2.82
CA ASP A 54 -4.28 -11.35 2.80
C ASP A 54 -5.39 -10.29 2.92
N CYS A 55 -5.32 -9.29 2.03
CA CYS A 55 -6.18 -8.12 2.03
C CYS A 55 -6.76 -7.79 0.64
N THR A 56 -7.66 -6.82 0.60
CA THR A 56 -8.23 -6.28 -0.64
C THR A 56 -7.46 -5.05 -1.12
N LEU A 57 -7.75 -4.59 -2.34
CA LEU A 57 -7.08 -3.42 -2.90
C LEU A 57 -7.40 -2.13 -2.13
N ASP A 58 -8.63 -2.00 -1.63
CA ASP A 58 -9.07 -0.84 -0.83
C ASP A 58 -8.35 -0.75 0.53
N ASP A 59 -7.84 -1.88 1.04
CA ASP A 59 -7.05 -1.92 2.27
C ASP A 59 -5.65 -1.31 2.10
N ILE A 60 -5.15 -1.17 0.87
CA ILE A 60 -3.77 -0.76 0.58
C ILE A 60 -3.65 0.47 -0.31
N VAL A 61 -4.72 0.87 -0.98
CA VAL A 61 -4.74 2.02 -1.88
C VAL A 61 -5.99 2.83 -1.65
N THR A 62 -5.86 4.15 -1.61
CA THR A 62 -6.99 5.07 -1.56
C THR A 62 -6.82 6.19 -2.56
N TYR A 63 -7.89 6.51 -3.29
CA TYR A 63 -7.93 7.71 -4.10
C TYR A 63 -8.32 8.91 -3.23
N GLN A 64 -7.49 9.94 -3.23
CA GLN A 64 -7.78 11.23 -2.63
C GLN A 64 -8.00 12.26 -3.76
N PRO A 65 -9.16 12.94 -3.83
CA PRO A 65 -9.33 14.03 -4.78
C PRO A 65 -8.35 15.17 -4.46
N ASP A 66 -7.81 15.82 -5.49
CA ASP A 66 -6.89 16.96 -5.34
C ASP A 66 -7.71 18.24 -5.07
N ASP A 67 -8.42 18.29 -3.94
CA ASP A 67 -8.94 19.50 -3.30
C ASP A 67 -9.61 19.13 -1.96
N GLU A 68 -9.44 19.98 -0.95
CA GLU A 68 -10.01 19.84 0.39
C GLU A 68 -11.50 19.46 0.35
N GLY A 69 -11.81 18.24 0.74
CA GLY A 69 -13.19 17.75 0.74
C GLY A 69 -13.30 16.48 1.55
N ALA A 70 -13.31 16.63 2.87
CA ALA A 70 -13.84 15.63 3.77
C ALA A 70 -15.25 15.23 3.31
N VAL A 71 -15.36 14.14 2.55
CA VAL A 71 -16.60 13.38 2.53
C VAL A 71 -16.46 12.39 3.68
N SER A 72 -16.72 12.89 4.88
CA SER A 72 -17.23 12.06 5.96
C SER A 72 -18.44 11.32 5.40
N LYS A 73 -18.36 10.00 5.31
CA LYS A 73 -19.51 9.14 5.14
C LYS A 73 -19.57 8.17 6.31
#